data_AF-W2QF78-F1
#
_entry.id   AF-W2QF78-F1
#
_cell.length_a   1.000
_cell.length_b   1.000
_cell.length_c   1.000
_cell.angle_alpha   90.00
_cell.angle_beta   90.00
_cell.angle_gamma   90.00
#
_symmetry.space_group_name_H-M   'P 1'
#
loop_
_entity.id
_entity.type
_entity.pdbx_description
1 polymer ?
#
loop_
_entity_poly.entity_id
_entity_poly.type
_entity_poly.pdbx_seq_one_letter_code
_entity_poly.pdbx_strand_id
1 'polypeptide(L)'
;MGSLLRELSACCQDQSSSVRAFEFGVCPSKTLARRVSELVRAGAYPVLRIISLPAPRIVVDPNKRSEEGIAVSAQMEANYARKEVENEPWGGWEVDVERQWCPCDYCFAFGTCVPILFALRVTAHVDSSGRDILVSRRERKRVSAATVAISGHPGAAGPALSL
;
A
#
# COMPACT_ATOMS: atom_id res chain seq x y z
N MET A 1 -59.69 -13.87 -13.20
CA MET A 1 -58.96 -12.61 -12.94
C MET A 1 -58.00 -12.65 -11.74
N GLY A 2 -57.99 -13.68 -10.88
CA GLY A 2 -57.12 -13.71 -9.69
C GLY A 2 -55.69 -14.24 -9.88
N SER A 3 -55.44 -15.08 -10.89
CA SER A 3 -54.11 -15.66 -11.16
C SER A 3 -53.12 -14.65 -11.78
N LEU A 4 -53.61 -13.82 -12.70
CA LEU A 4 -52.82 -12.80 -13.41
C LEU A 4 -52.27 -11.72 -12.47
N LEU A 5 -53.04 -11.31 -11.46
CA LEU A 5 -52.58 -10.36 -10.44
C LEU A 5 -51.47 -10.95 -9.54
N ARG A 6 -51.49 -12.27 -9.32
CA ARG A 6 -50.49 -12.97 -8.50
C ARG A 6 -49.16 -13.12 -9.25
N GLU A 7 -49.20 -13.38 -10.55
CA GLU A 7 -48.01 -13.40 -11.40
C GLU A 7 -47.40 -12.00 -11.59
N LEU A 8 -48.25 -10.96 -11.74
CA LEU A 8 -47.77 -9.58 -11.81
C LEU A 8 -47.11 -9.13 -10.50
N SER A 9 -47.63 -9.54 -9.34
CA SER A 9 -47.00 -9.26 -8.03
C SER A 9 -45.65 -9.94 -7.83
N ALA A 10 -45.43 -11.10 -8.47
CA ALA A 10 -44.15 -11.81 -8.39
C ALA A 10 -43.08 -11.19 -9.31
N CYS A 11 -43.50 -10.51 -10.38
CA CYS A 11 -42.61 -9.83 -11.32
C CYS A 11 -42.11 -8.47 -10.80
N CYS A 12 -42.90 -7.81 -9.94
CA CYS A 12 -42.61 -6.49 -9.38
C CYS A 12 -41.87 -6.53 -8.04
N GLN A 13 -40.79 -7.31 -7.94
CA GLN A 13 -39.81 -7.11 -6.86
C GLN A 13 -39.01 -5.84 -7.14
N ASP A 14 -39.64 -4.71 -6.83
CA ASP A 14 -39.07 -3.39 -6.90
C ASP A 14 -37.88 -3.32 -5.92
N GLN A 15 -36.68 -3.14 -6.45
CA GLN A 15 -35.48 -2.94 -5.63
C GLN A 15 -35.62 -1.70 -4.72
N SER A 16 -36.53 -0.78 -5.04
CA SER A 16 -36.86 0.39 -4.20
C SER A 16 -37.67 0.04 -2.96
N SER A 17 -38.29 -1.14 -2.90
CA SER A 17 -38.99 -1.65 -1.70
C SER A 17 -38.03 -2.31 -0.69
N SER A 18 -36.76 -2.52 -1.06
CA SER A 18 -35.77 -3.00 -0.11
C SER A 18 -35.48 -1.89 0.90
N VAL A 19 -35.86 -2.12 2.16
CA VAL A 19 -35.46 -1.28 3.29
C VAL A 19 -33.95 -1.46 3.46
N ARG A 20 -33.16 -0.74 2.67
CA ARG A 20 -31.74 -0.60 2.93
C ARG A 20 -31.62 0.29 4.15
N ALA A 21 -31.01 -0.25 5.21
CA ALA A 21 -30.69 0.53 6.38
C ALA A 21 -29.92 1.77 5.93
N PHE A 22 -30.32 2.93 6.43
CA PHE A 22 -29.58 4.16 6.19
C PHE A 22 -28.22 4.02 6.88
N GLU A 23 -27.16 3.84 6.10
CA GLU A 23 -25.80 3.82 6.60
C GLU A 23 -25.29 5.26 6.72
N PHE A 24 -24.88 5.65 7.92
CA PHE A 24 -24.25 6.96 8.17
C PHE A 24 -22.85 7.06 7.54
N GLY A 25 -22.25 5.92 7.17
CA GLY A 25 -20.97 5.85 6.48
C GLY A 25 -21.14 5.82 4.97
N VAL A 26 -20.25 6.52 4.25
CA VAL A 26 -20.17 6.37 2.79
C VAL A 26 -19.58 5.01 2.47
N CYS A 27 -20.41 4.06 2.03
CA CYS A 27 -19.95 2.77 1.56
C CYS A 27 -19.64 2.84 0.04
N PRO A 28 -18.36 2.73 -0.37
CA PRO A 28 -18.01 2.77 -1.77
C PRO A 28 -18.59 1.55 -2.50
N SER A 29 -19.01 1.74 -3.75
CA SER A 29 -19.45 0.61 -4.58
C SER A 29 -18.33 -0.42 -4.75
N LYS A 30 -18.68 -1.70 -4.91
CA LYS A 30 -17.70 -2.78 -5.16
C LYS A 30 -16.79 -2.48 -6.36
N THR A 31 -17.32 -1.82 -7.38
CA THR A 31 -16.55 -1.39 -8.56
C THR A 31 -15.53 -0.31 -8.21
N LEU A 32 -15.92 0.67 -7.38
CA LEU A 32 -15.02 1.73 -6.92
C LEU A 32 -13.90 1.16 -6.03
N ALA A 33 -14.24 0.31 -5.05
CA ALA A 33 -13.27 -0.35 -4.20
C ALA A 33 -12.26 -1.18 -5.03
N ARG A 34 -12.74 -1.94 -6.02
CA ARG A 34 -11.87 -2.71 -6.93
C ARG A 34 -10.92 -1.80 -7.73
N ARG A 35 -11.39 -0.65 -8.23
CA ARG A 35 -10.53 0.30 -8.97
C ARG A 35 -9.41 0.85 -8.08
N VAL A 36 -9.72 1.18 -6.83
CA VAL A 36 -8.71 1.61 -5.86
C VAL A 36 -7.68 0.50 -5.63
N SER A 37 -8.10 -0.75 -5.42
CA SER A 37 -7.16 -1.88 -5.27
C SER A 37 -6.25 -2.08 -6.48
N GLU A 38 -6.75 -1.88 -7.70
CA GLU A 38 -5.93 -1.94 -8.91
C GLU A 38 -4.93 -0.77 -8.98
N LEU A 39 -5.31 0.43 -8.55
CA LEU A 39 -4.40 1.57 -8.44
C LEU A 39 -3.31 1.34 -7.37
N VAL A 40 -3.68 0.76 -6.21
CA VAL A 40 -2.71 0.31 -5.19
C VAL A 40 -1.71 -0.63 -5.84
N ARG A 41 -2.21 -1.66 -6.53
CA ARG A 41 -1.40 -2.71 -7.15
C ARG A 41 -0.52 -2.19 -8.30
N ALA A 42 -0.93 -1.11 -8.95
CA ALA A 42 -0.15 -0.43 -9.96
C ALA A 42 0.93 0.50 -9.37
N GLY A 43 0.92 0.75 -8.06
CA GLY A 43 1.80 1.72 -7.41
C GLY A 43 1.46 3.16 -7.77
N ALA A 44 0.22 3.44 -8.17
CA ALA A 44 -0.20 4.74 -8.71
C ALA A 44 -0.52 5.78 -7.61
N TYR A 45 0.37 5.92 -6.63
CA TYR A 45 0.31 6.98 -5.61
C TYR A 45 1.51 7.90 -5.76
N PRO A 46 1.42 8.91 -6.65
CA PRO A 46 2.54 9.81 -6.84
C PRO A 46 2.81 10.62 -5.58
N VAL A 47 1.78 10.92 -4.77
CA VAL A 47 1.91 11.77 -3.57
C VAL A 47 1.23 11.14 -2.36
N LEU A 48 1.96 11.04 -1.24
CA LEU A 48 1.45 10.67 0.07
C LEU A 48 1.49 11.86 1.03
N ARG A 49 0.45 11.99 1.86
CA ARG A 49 0.47 12.95 2.98
C ARG A 49 0.92 12.26 4.26
N ILE A 50 2.04 12.72 4.82
CA ILE A 50 2.68 12.12 6.01
C ILE A 50 2.84 13.17 7.08
N ILE A 51 2.29 12.89 8.26
CA ILE A 51 2.47 13.72 9.47
C ILE A 51 3.72 13.23 10.19
N SER A 52 4.68 14.13 10.37
CA SER A 52 5.95 13.86 11.03
C SER A 52 5.79 14.10 12.51
N LEU A 53 6.13 13.08 13.30
CA LEU A 53 6.20 13.21 14.74
C LEU A 53 7.66 13.38 15.14
N PRO A 54 7.97 14.25 16.11
CA PRO A 54 9.32 14.36 16.65
C PRO A 54 9.83 12.98 17.07
N ALA A 55 11.01 12.61 16.56
CA ALA A 55 11.59 11.32 16.87
C ALA A 55 11.84 11.20 18.39
N PRO A 56 11.38 10.11 19.05
CA PRO A 56 11.73 9.87 20.44
C PRO A 56 13.25 9.69 20.57
N ARG A 57 13.84 10.27 21.61
CA ARG A 57 15.27 10.08 21.86
C ARG A 57 15.53 8.63 22.26
N ILE A 58 16.36 7.93 21.48
CA ILE A 58 16.82 6.58 21.79
C ILE A 58 18.12 6.72 22.58
N VAL A 59 18.14 6.19 23.81
CA VAL A 59 19.39 6.11 24.58
C VAL A 59 20.22 4.99 23.97
N VAL A 60 21.41 5.33 23.48
CA VAL A 60 22.36 4.39 22.90
C VAL A 60 23.58 4.32 23.81
N ASP A 61 24.03 3.11 24.12
CA ASP A 61 25.21 2.91 24.95
C ASP A 61 26.47 3.51 24.30
N PRO A 62 27.41 4.07 25.10
CA PRO A 62 28.64 4.64 24.60
C PRO A 62 29.49 3.63 23.81
N ASN A 63 29.49 3.72 22.48
CA ASN A 63 30.35 2.89 21.63
C ASN A 63 31.77 3.45 21.58
N LYS A 64 32.53 3.30 22.68
CA LYS A 64 33.93 3.77 22.82
C LYS A 64 34.15 5.26 22.52
N ARG A 65 33.07 6.06 22.48
CA ARG A 65 33.11 7.51 22.28
C ARG A 65 33.12 8.19 23.65
N SER A 66 33.79 9.35 23.73
CA SER A 66 33.72 10.18 24.92
C SER A 66 32.30 10.73 25.10
N GLU A 67 31.92 11.01 26.35
CA GLU A 67 30.60 11.53 26.68
C GLU A 67 30.31 12.85 25.95
N GLU A 68 31.32 13.71 25.82
CA GLU A 68 31.22 14.98 25.10
C GLU A 68 30.95 14.76 23.61
N GLY A 69 31.64 13.80 22.99
CA GLY A 69 31.43 13.45 21.58
C GLY A 69 30.04 12.88 21.31
N ILE A 70 29.48 12.14 22.27
CA ILE A 70 28.10 11.64 22.22
C ILE A 70 27.11 12.79 22.37
N ALA A 71 27.32 13.68 23.35
CA ALA A 71 26.44 14.81 23.60
C ALA A 71 26.36 15.77 22.40
N VAL A 72 27.49 16.10 21.78
CA VAL A 72 27.53 16.97 20.59
C VAL A 72 26.82 16.31 19.40
N SER A 73 27.09 15.03 19.14
CA SER A 73 26.44 14.29 18.03
C SER A 73 24.94 14.20 18.24
N ALA A 74 24.49 13.86 19.45
CA ALA A 74 23.07 13.78 19.81
C ALA A 74 22.37 15.13 19.69
N GLN A 75 23.04 16.23 20.05
CA GLN A 75 22.49 17.57 19.89
C GLN A 75 22.37 17.97 18.41
N MET A 76 23.35 17.63 17.59
CA MET A 76 23.31 17.86 16.15
C MET A 76 22.15 17.08 15.50
N GLU A 77 22.03 15.80 15.81
CA GLU A 77 20.92 14.95 15.35
C GLU A 77 19.56 15.49 15.80
N ALA A 78 19.43 15.99 17.03
CA ALA A 78 18.21 16.62 17.50
C ALA A 78 17.86 17.89 16.70
N ASN A 79 18.85 18.72 16.40
CA ASN A 79 18.67 19.92 15.57
C ASN A 79 18.22 19.56 14.14
N TYR A 80 18.75 18.46 13.60
CA TYR A 80 18.40 17.94 12.29
C TYR A 80 17.02 17.30 12.25
N ALA A 81 16.68 16.44 13.21
CA ALA A 81 15.34 15.84 13.33
C ALA A 81 14.26 16.92 13.45
N ARG A 82 14.56 18.04 14.12
CA ARG A 82 13.64 19.19 14.19
C ARG A 82 13.28 19.75 12.81
N LYS A 83 14.20 19.75 11.84
CA LYS A 83 13.96 20.21 10.47
C LYS A 83 13.02 19.32 9.65
N GLU A 84 12.70 18.13 10.15
CA GLU A 84 11.70 17.25 9.55
C GLU A 84 10.28 17.60 10.00
N VAL A 85 10.11 18.42 11.04
CA VAL A 85 8.79 18.76 11.64
C VAL A 85 8.55 20.27 11.63
N GLU A 86 9.60 21.07 11.66
CA GLU A 86 9.52 22.53 11.58
C GLU A 86 8.79 22.95 10.30
N ASN A 87 7.81 23.85 10.45
CA ASN A 87 6.93 24.32 9.35
C ASN A 87 6.05 23.24 8.70
N GLU A 88 5.81 22.11 9.36
CA GLU A 88 4.89 21.10 8.84
C GLU A 88 3.48 21.70 8.65
N PRO A 89 2.87 21.56 7.45
CA PRO A 89 1.50 21.98 7.21
C PRO A 89 0.51 21.23 8.09
N TRP A 90 -0.67 21.81 8.35
CA TRP A 90 -1.75 21.14 9.12
C TRP A 90 -2.14 19.75 8.57
N GLY A 91 -1.86 19.49 7.29
CA GLY A 91 -2.11 18.20 6.64
C GLY A 91 -0.94 17.20 6.65
N GLY A 92 0.20 17.54 7.23
CA GLY A 92 1.47 16.83 7.03
C GLY A 92 2.17 17.22 5.73
N TRP A 93 3.33 16.62 5.48
CA TRP A 93 4.10 16.81 4.26
C TRP A 93 3.48 16.07 3.07
N GLU A 94 3.45 16.73 1.92
CA GLU A 94 3.13 16.12 0.63
C GLU A 94 4.40 15.50 0.04
N VAL A 95 4.58 14.20 0.26
CA VAL A 95 5.76 13.45 -0.19
C VAL A 95 5.48 12.85 -1.55
N ASP A 96 6.25 13.27 -2.56
CA ASP A 96 6.23 12.69 -3.89
C ASP A 96 7.08 11.41 -3.89
N VAL A 97 6.42 10.26 -4.07
CA VAL A 97 7.06 8.94 -4.01
C VAL A 97 7.82 8.64 -5.29
N GLU A 98 7.34 9.10 -6.44
CA GLU A 98 7.99 8.87 -7.74
C GLU A 98 9.29 9.67 -7.84
N ARG A 99 9.27 10.91 -7.37
CA ARG A 99 10.44 11.81 -7.36
C ARG A 99 11.29 11.67 -6.12
N GLN A 100 10.84 10.90 -5.13
CA GLN A 100 11.47 10.76 -3.81
C GLN A 100 11.73 12.12 -3.17
N TRP A 101 10.72 12.99 -3.19
CA TRP A 101 10.85 14.38 -2.78
C TRP A 101 9.89 14.73 -1.66
N CYS A 102 10.37 15.48 -0.67
CA CYS A 102 9.59 15.99 0.44
C CYS A 102 9.90 17.48 0.63
N PRO A 103 8.89 18.32 0.90
CA PRO A 103 9.06 19.75 1.11
C PRO A 103 9.70 20.14 2.46
N CYS A 104 10.06 19.17 3.33
CA CYS A 104 10.70 19.50 4.61
C CYS A 104 12.13 20.05 4.43
N ASP A 105 12.56 20.91 5.35
CA ASP A 105 13.89 21.55 5.31
C ASP A 105 15.04 20.55 5.39
N TYR A 106 14.82 19.41 6.05
CA TYR A 106 15.79 18.34 6.12
C TYR A 106 16.04 17.70 4.74
N CYS A 107 14.97 17.40 3.99
CA CYS A 107 15.08 16.87 2.63
C CYS A 107 15.74 17.88 1.69
N PHE A 108 15.42 19.17 1.83
CA PHE A 108 16.08 20.21 1.04
C PHE A 108 17.60 20.24 1.27
N ALA A 109 18.05 20.03 2.52
CA ALA A 109 19.47 20.05 2.86
C ALA A 109 20.22 18.75 2.51
N PHE A 110 19.59 17.58 2.69
CA PHE A 110 20.27 16.28 2.63
C PHE A 110 19.77 15.34 1.53
N GLY A 111 18.72 15.70 0.79
CA GLY A 111 18.14 14.90 -0.29
C GLY A 111 17.33 13.68 0.17
N THR A 112 17.21 13.43 1.47
CA THR A 112 16.38 12.36 2.04
C THR A 112 15.89 12.78 3.42
N CYS A 113 14.77 12.22 3.88
CA CYS A 113 14.19 12.47 5.20
C CYS A 113 13.35 11.27 5.65
N VAL A 114 13.02 11.20 6.94
CA VAL A 114 12.15 10.14 7.49
C VAL A 114 10.82 10.01 6.74
N PRO A 115 10.10 11.11 6.39
CA PRO A 115 8.89 11.00 5.56
C PRO A 115 9.09 10.30 4.21
N ILE A 116 10.20 10.54 3.50
CA ILE A 116 10.50 9.84 2.23
C ILE A 116 10.74 8.36 2.48
N LEU A 117 11.57 8.03 3.47
CA LEU A 117 11.89 6.63 3.79
C LEU A 117 10.63 5.87 4.22
N PHE A 118 9.78 6.51 5.02
CA PHE A 118 8.49 5.96 5.40
C PHE A 118 7.58 5.77 4.18
N ALA A 119 7.45 6.79 3.32
CA ALA A 119 6.66 6.72 2.09
C ALA A 119 7.11 5.56 1.20
N LEU A 120 8.41 5.41 0.97
CA LEU A 120 8.98 4.32 0.20
C LEU A 120 8.71 2.96 0.84
N ARG A 121 8.77 2.85 2.17
CA ARG A 121 8.50 1.60 2.89
C ARG A 121 7.04 1.17 2.79
N VAL A 122 6.09 2.12 2.86
CA VAL A 122 4.66 1.81 2.80
C VAL A 122 4.14 1.63 1.38
N THR A 123 4.82 2.21 0.39
CA THR A 123 4.49 2.06 -1.04
C THR A 123 5.27 0.97 -1.74
N ALA A 124 6.39 0.53 -1.16
CA ALA A 124 7.00 -0.74 -1.54
C ALA A 124 5.90 -1.80 -1.48
N HIS A 125 5.74 -2.53 -2.56
CA HIS A 125 4.84 -3.68 -2.61
C HIS A 125 5.43 -4.72 -1.67
N VAL A 126 5.19 -4.63 -0.37
CA VAL A 126 5.67 -5.60 0.61
C VAL A 126 4.53 -6.50 1.07
N ASP A 127 4.81 -7.80 1.19
CA ASP A 127 3.86 -8.75 1.78
C ASP A 127 3.64 -8.44 3.27
N SER A 128 2.71 -9.11 3.93
CA SER A 128 2.46 -8.95 5.38
C SER A 128 3.68 -9.30 6.26
N SER A 129 4.76 -9.83 5.67
CA SER A 129 6.05 -10.09 6.31
C SER A 129 7.15 -9.08 5.92
N GLY A 130 6.83 -8.03 5.18
CA GLY A 130 7.78 -6.95 4.84
C GLY A 130 8.73 -7.26 3.68
N ARG A 131 8.46 -8.28 2.85
CA ARG A 131 9.28 -8.67 1.69
C ARG A 131 8.69 -8.14 0.39
N ASP A 132 9.54 -7.69 -0.53
CA ASP A 132 9.10 -7.19 -1.84
C ASP A 132 8.31 -8.25 -2.62
N ILE A 133 7.04 -7.95 -2.89
CA ILE A 133 6.15 -8.67 -3.79
C ILE A 133 6.55 -8.32 -5.22
N LEU A 134 7.35 -9.20 -5.82
CA LEU A 134 7.61 -9.18 -7.26
C LEU A 134 6.32 -9.58 -8.00
N VAL A 135 5.56 -8.59 -8.48
CA VAL A 135 4.38 -8.85 -9.30
C VAL A 135 4.82 -9.18 -10.73
N SER A 136 4.66 -10.44 -11.14
CA SER A 136 4.89 -10.84 -12.53
C SER A 136 3.96 -10.06 -13.46
N ARG A 137 4.54 -9.21 -14.32
CA ARG A 137 3.82 -8.42 -15.35
C ARG A 137 3.40 -9.25 -16.57
N ARG A 138 3.52 -10.59 -16.55
CA ARG A 138 2.98 -11.40 -17.64
C ARG A 138 1.46 -11.26 -17.62
N GLU A 139 0.93 -10.66 -18.69
CA GLU A 139 -0.51 -10.65 -18.95
C GLU A 139 -1.04 -12.08 -18.80
N ARG A 140 -1.93 -12.29 -17.83
CA ARG A 140 -2.70 -13.52 -17.76
C ARG A 140 -3.62 -13.52 -18.97
N LYS A 141 -3.19 -14.20 -20.03
CA LYS A 141 -4.09 -14.63 -21.11
C LYS A 141 -5.23 -15.40 -20.43
N ARG A 142 -6.42 -14.80 -20.36
CA ARG A 142 -7.60 -15.44 -19.78
C ARG A 142 -7.86 -16.72 -20.57
N VAL A 143 -7.54 -17.87 -19.99
CA VAL A 143 -8.03 -19.15 -20.50
C VAL A 143 -9.49 -19.23 -20.08
N SER A 144 -10.37 -19.06 -21.07
CA SER A 144 -11.78 -19.40 -20.97
C SER A 144 -11.89 -20.86 -20.51
N ALA A 145 -12.65 -21.07 -19.44
CA ALA A 145 -12.92 -22.41 -18.93
C ALA A 145 -13.67 -23.24 -19.97
N ALA A 146 -13.07 -24.37 -20.37
CA ALA A 146 -13.79 -25.51 -20.92
C ALA A 146 -13.08 -26.80 -20.49
N THR A 147 -13.80 -27.58 -19.67
CA THR A 147 -13.72 -29.04 -19.51
C THR A 147 -12.50 -29.65 -18.82
N VAL A 148 -12.72 -30.00 -17.55
CA VAL A 148 -12.29 -31.21 -16.81
C VAL A 148 -11.25 -32.12 -17.50
N ALA A 149 -10.07 -32.26 -16.88
CA ALA A 149 -9.41 -33.56 -16.71
C ALA A 149 -8.42 -33.52 -15.53
N ILE A 150 -8.68 -34.40 -14.57
CA ILE A 150 -7.79 -34.77 -13.47
C ILE A 150 -6.63 -35.57 -14.05
N SER A 151 -5.37 -35.19 -13.77
CA SER A 151 -4.26 -36.13 -13.52
C SER A 151 -2.92 -35.38 -13.40
N GLY A 152 -2.22 -35.65 -12.30
CA GLY A 152 -0.81 -35.30 -12.14
C GLY A 152 0.12 -36.27 -12.88
N HIS A 153 1.39 -35.87 -12.90
CA HIS A 153 2.58 -36.58 -13.36
C HIS A 153 2.94 -36.46 -14.86
N PRO A 154 4.08 -35.82 -15.21
CA PRO A 154 4.69 -36.03 -16.51
C PRO A 154 5.28 -37.44 -16.55
N GLY A 155 4.74 -38.29 -17.44
CA GLY A 155 5.25 -39.62 -17.73
C GLY A 155 6.06 -39.59 -19.03
N ALA A 156 7.38 -39.56 -18.91
CA ALA A 156 8.34 -40.21 -19.81
C ALA A 156 9.77 -39.76 -19.44
N ALA A 157 10.46 -40.59 -18.65
CA ALA A 157 11.91 -40.59 -18.61
C ALA A 157 12.44 -41.22 -19.91
N GLY A 158 13.21 -40.46 -20.69
CA GLY A 158 13.97 -40.97 -21.83
C GLY A 158 15.33 -41.53 -21.39
N PRO A 159 15.94 -42.48 -22.13
CA PRO A 159 16.97 -43.36 -21.60
C PRO A 159 18.33 -42.68 -21.44
N ALA A 160 19.04 -43.08 -20.38
CA ALA A 160 20.42 -42.74 -20.09
C ALA A 160 21.39 -43.60 -20.93
N LEU A 161 22.42 -42.93 -21.48
CA LEU A 161 23.67 -43.44 -22.09
C LEU A 161 23.58 -44.21 -23.42
N SER A 162 24.09 -43.59 -24.50
CA SER A 162 25.02 -44.22 -25.46
C SER A 162 25.74 -43.17 -26.31
N LEU A 163 27.06 -43.39 -26.45
CA LEU A 163 28.12 -42.68 -27.19
C LEU A 163 28.78 -41.49 -26.49
#